data_AF-Q4CYA3-F1
#
_entry.id   AF-Q4CYA3-F1
#
_cell.length_a   1.000
_cell.length_b   1.000
_cell.length_c   1.000
_cell.angle_alpha   90.00
_cell.angle_beta   90.00
_cell.angle_gamma   90.00
#
_symmetry.space_group_name_H-M   'P 1'
#
loop_
_entity.id
_entity.type
_entity.pdbx_description
1 polymer ?
#
loop_
_entity_poly.entity_id
_entity_poly.type
_entity_poly.pdbx_seq_one_letter_code
_entity_poly.pdbx_strand_id
1 'polypeptide(L)'
;MVVVAGGARTEDAHLIDDEGQLLPVNGIEEYLFTALGASRGGDALHRVGITYHVVGVLGGQSSGKSTLLNCLFGTKFQTMDETRRRGQTTKGAFISRANFEVLCGDDGEMDAGASALMESCAGKSLPLFVVDFEGTDGFERGEDQSFERQLSLFALSVADVLLINMWAVDVGRFNAANMSLLRTIFEVNLQLFSHDSYTKEEKPTLLVVLRDFTEVDTRTHFETVRKSFDKIWDNIVKPEAFKNSTIDTLFDLRYHVLPHFKLQRAAFDKETAKFRQWFYLSTCDEYLFHTRGMFRGVPLDGIPSYLSSCWEMIRKSKDLDIPTQREMLARHRCLEVKKQILQLFTEFCSNYTERLQRGELVTHLTSLLERDVEDKLRDFHQQTRLYRVDIVRKTEAELEEELLKVELKL
;
A
#
# COMPACT_ATOMS: atom_id res chain seq x y z
N MET A 1 22.00 -3.18 -6.70
CA MET A 1 22.52 -4.03 -5.61
C MET A 1 22.63 -3.12 -4.39
N VAL A 2 21.66 -3.15 -3.47
CA VAL A 2 21.61 -2.19 -2.35
C VAL A 2 21.31 -2.93 -1.06
N VAL A 3 22.19 -2.71 -0.09
CA VAL A 3 22.09 -3.14 1.30
C VAL A 3 21.15 -2.16 1.99
N VAL A 4 19.92 -2.59 2.30
CA VAL A 4 19.05 -1.84 3.21
C VAL A 4 19.45 -2.30 4.60
N ALA A 5 20.25 -1.49 5.28
CA ALA A 5 20.71 -1.80 6.63
C ALA A 5 19.50 -1.87 7.58
N GLY A 6 19.18 -3.07 8.06
CA GLY A 6 18.31 -3.26 9.20
C GLY A 6 18.96 -2.62 10.43
N GLY A 7 18.26 -1.71 11.11
CA GLY A 7 18.80 -1.12 12.34
C GLY A 7 18.03 0.05 12.95
N ALA A 8 17.22 0.80 12.21
CA ALA A 8 16.41 1.85 12.81
C ALA A 8 15.10 1.26 13.34
N ARG A 9 14.83 1.45 14.64
CA ARG A 9 13.55 1.15 15.29
C ARG A 9 12.46 1.93 14.55
N THR A 10 11.71 1.29 13.66
CA THR A 10 10.67 1.97 12.89
C THR A 10 9.47 2.21 13.80
N GLU A 11 9.32 3.46 14.26
CA GLU A 11 8.09 3.95 14.87
C GLU A 11 6.97 3.89 13.82
N ASP A 12 5.76 3.59 14.28
CA ASP A 12 4.54 3.73 13.49
C ASP A 12 4.21 5.21 13.28
N ALA A 13 3.57 5.52 12.15
CA ALA A 13 3.10 6.87 11.85
C ALA A 13 1.58 6.92 11.90
N HIS A 14 1.06 8.01 12.49
CA HIS A 14 -0.36 8.32 12.46
C HIS A 14 -0.71 8.85 11.07
N LEU A 15 -1.18 7.97 10.19
CA LEU A 15 -1.43 8.26 8.79
C LEU A 15 -2.69 9.09 8.59
N ILE A 16 -3.77 8.77 9.31
CA ILE A 16 -4.99 9.58 9.38
C ILE A 16 -5.21 9.88 10.86
N ASP A 17 -5.29 11.15 11.23
CA ASP A 17 -5.46 11.57 12.62
C ASP A 17 -6.90 11.39 13.14
N ASP A 18 -7.12 11.75 14.41
CA ASP A 18 -8.40 11.66 15.10
C ASP A 18 -9.48 12.52 14.40
N GLU A 19 -9.07 13.63 13.78
CA GLU A 19 -9.92 14.57 13.04
C GLU A 19 -10.13 14.17 11.57
N GLY A 20 -9.57 13.03 11.13
CA GLY A 20 -9.69 12.54 9.75
C GLY A 20 -8.82 13.30 8.75
N GLN A 21 -7.76 13.98 9.19
CA GLN A 21 -6.75 14.57 8.31
C GLN A 21 -5.66 13.54 8.02
N LEU A 22 -5.27 13.45 6.74
CA LEU A 22 -4.14 12.63 6.35
C LEU A 22 -2.84 13.37 6.72
N LEU A 23 -1.85 12.61 7.17
CA LEU A 23 -0.48 13.06 7.33
C LEU A 23 -0.03 13.79 6.04
N PRO A 24 0.56 15.01 6.14
CA PRO A 24 0.98 15.74 4.96
C PRO A 24 1.97 14.94 4.12
N VAL A 25 1.99 15.20 2.80
CA VAL A 25 2.88 14.52 1.83
C VAL A 25 4.32 14.40 2.33
N ASN A 26 4.89 15.50 2.84
CA ASN A 26 6.25 15.52 3.38
C ASN A 26 6.44 14.61 4.61
N GLY A 27 5.41 14.48 5.46
CA GLY A 27 5.43 13.61 6.63
C GLY A 27 5.34 12.12 6.25
N ILE A 28 4.52 11.79 5.24
CA ILE A 28 4.47 10.42 4.69
C ILE A 28 5.82 10.08 4.06
N GLU A 29 6.40 10.99 3.27
CA GLU A 29 7.71 10.79 2.65
C GLU A 29 8.81 10.57 3.70
N GLU A 30 8.85 11.40 4.74
CA GLU A 30 9.80 11.27 5.86
C GLU A 30 9.66 9.93 6.59
N TYR A 31 8.42 9.52 6.86
CA TYR A 31 8.14 8.20 7.43
C TYR A 31 8.67 7.09 6.52
N LEU A 32 8.42 7.14 5.21
CA LEU A 32 8.89 6.10 4.28
C LEU A 32 10.42 6.00 4.24
N PHE A 33 11.14 7.12 4.23
CA PHE A 33 12.61 7.11 4.33
C PHE A 33 13.08 6.47 5.64
N THR A 34 12.48 6.87 6.77
CA THR A 34 12.81 6.34 8.10
C THR A 34 12.50 4.85 8.21
N ALA A 35 11.34 4.43 7.71
CA ALA A 35 10.90 3.04 7.65
C ALA A 35 11.86 2.17 6.85
N LEU A 36 12.48 2.72 5.81
CA LEU A 36 13.50 2.05 5.01
C LEU A 36 14.93 2.17 5.57
N GLY A 37 15.14 2.86 6.69
CA GLY A 37 16.48 3.11 7.24
C GLY A 37 17.35 3.95 6.29
N ALA A 38 16.72 4.80 5.48
CA ALA A 38 17.39 5.63 4.47
C ALA A 38 17.39 7.11 4.87
N SER A 39 18.44 7.83 4.48
CA SER A 39 18.50 9.29 4.63
C SER A 39 17.58 9.98 3.64
N ARG A 40 16.92 11.06 4.09
CA ARG A 40 16.04 11.89 3.26
C ARG A 40 16.80 12.50 2.07
N GLY A 41 16.12 12.61 0.94
CA GLY A 41 16.65 13.22 -0.30
C GLY A 41 17.50 12.27 -1.15
N GLY A 42 17.70 11.03 -0.71
CA GLY A 42 18.28 9.98 -1.55
C GLY A 42 17.25 9.37 -2.50
N ASP A 43 17.72 8.54 -3.43
CA ASP A 43 16.93 7.75 -4.36
C ASP A 43 16.34 6.47 -3.74
N ALA A 44 16.29 6.35 -2.41
CA ALA A 44 15.93 5.10 -1.73
C ALA A 44 14.50 4.65 -2.08
N LEU A 45 13.53 5.57 -2.07
CA LEU A 45 12.14 5.28 -2.45
C LEU A 45 12.04 4.86 -3.92
N HIS A 46 12.73 5.59 -4.82
CA HIS A 46 12.79 5.28 -6.25
C HIS A 46 13.42 3.91 -6.53
N ARG A 47 14.42 3.51 -5.75
CA ARG A 47 15.08 2.20 -5.86
C ARG A 47 14.19 1.04 -5.45
N VAL A 48 13.29 1.24 -4.48
CA VAL A 48 12.24 0.27 -4.17
C VAL A 48 11.23 0.21 -5.32
N GLY A 49 10.89 1.36 -5.91
CA GLY A 49 10.01 1.43 -7.07
C GLY A 49 8.65 0.82 -6.76
N ILE A 50 8.21 -0.16 -7.56
CA ILE A 50 6.92 -0.86 -7.39
C ILE A 50 7.04 -2.19 -6.63
N THR A 51 8.23 -2.54 -6.11
CA THR A 51 8.46 -3.81 -5.43
C THR A 51 8.28 -3.67 -3.92
N TYR A 52 7.06 -3.33 -3.51
CA TYR A 52 6.61 -3.27 -2.13
C TYR A 52 5.14 -3.70 -2.08
N HIS A 53 4.62 -3.99 -0.90
CA HIS A 53 3.22 -4.37 -0.72
C HIS A 53 2.60 -3.65 0.47
N VAL A 54 1.27 -3.52 0.46
CA VAL A 54 0.53 -2.94 1.58
C VAL A 54 -0.59 -3.85 2.06
N VAL A 55 -0.62 -4.10 3.36
CA VAL A 55 -1.66 -4.88 4.04
C VAL A 55 -2.47 -3.94 4.92
N GLY A 56 -3.79 -3.93 4.76
CA GLY A 56 -4.70 -3.22 5.66
C GLY A 56 -5.41 -4.20 6.59
N VAL A 57 -5.86 -3.76 7.77
CA VAL A 57 -6.81 -4.52 8.59
C VAL A 57 -8.05 -3.70 8.91
N LEU A 58 -9.21 -4.33 8.73
CA LEU A 58 -10.51 -3.82 9.14
C LEU A 58 -11.19 -4.82 10.09
N GLY A 59 -12.18 -4.33 10.82
CA GLY A 59 -12.95 -5.13 11.78
C GLY A 59 -13.35 -4.32 13.00
N GLY A 60 -14.22 -4.90 13.83
CA GLY A 60 -14.87 -4.18 14.93
C GLY A 60 -13.91 -3.54 15.92
N GLN A 61 -14.36 -2.49 16.58
CA GLN A 61 -13.61 -1.85 17.65
C GLN A 61 -13.28 -2.85 18.76
N SER A 62 -12.03 -2.81 19.25
CA SER A 62 -11.54 -3.69 20.33
C SER A 62 -11.57 -5.20 20.00
N SER A 63 -11.62 -5.58 18.72
CA SER A 63 -11.56 -6.98 18.28
C SER A 63 -10.14 -7.60 18.27
N GLY A 64 -9.12 -6.84 18.69
CA GLY A 64 -7.73 -7.28 18.73
C GLY A 64 -7.00 -7.18 17.38
N LYS A 65 -7.33 -6.17 16.55
CA LYS A 65 -6.66 -5.88 15.26
C LYS A 65 -5.19 -5.56 15.43
N SER A 66 -4.85 -4.54 16.21
CA SER A 66 -3.48 -4.12 16.48
C SER A 66 -2.65 -5.25 17.09
N THR A 67 -3.25 -6.05 17.98
CA THR A 67 -2.62 -7.26 18.54
C THR A 67 -2.31 -8.29 17.45
N LEU A 68 -3.23 -8.53 16.51
CA LEU A 68 -2.99 -9.43 15.38
C LEU A 68 -1.84 -8.93 14.50
N LEU A 69 -1.85 -7.64 14.16
CA LEU A 69 -0.81 -7.05 13.32
C LEU A 69 0.56 -7.14 13.98
N ASN A 70 0.65 -6.85 15.28
CA ASN A 70 1.90 -6.98 16.02
C ASN A 70 2.41 -8.42 16.04
N CYS A 71 1.53 -9.41 16.21
CA CYS A 71 1.92 -10.83 16.18
C CYS A 71 2.33 -11.33 14.79
N LEU A 72 1.66 -10.86 13.72
CA LEU A 72 1.96 -11.28 12.35
C LEU A 72 3.20 -10.58 11.80
N PHE A 73 3.28 -9.27 11.96
CA PHE A 73 4.22 -8.41 11.24
C PHE A 73 5.31 -7.81 12.11
N GLY A 74 5.32 -8.04 13.42
CA GLY A 74 6.36 -7.50 14.30
C GLY A 74 6.28 -5.98 14.44
N THR A 75 5.11 -5.43 14.17
CA THR A 75 4.77 -4.02 14.38
C THR A 75 4.58 -3.74 15.86
N LYS A 76 4.46 -2.46 16.21
CA LYS A 76 4.29 -1.99 17.60
C LYS A 76 3.08 -1.07 17.77
N PHE A 77 2.01 -1.33 17.01
CA PHE A 77 0.78 -0.58 17.15
C PHE A 77 0.29 -0.62 18.58
N GLN A 78 -0.25 0.50 19.05
CA GLN A 78 -0.81 0.59 20.39
C GLN A 78 -1.93 -0.45 20.57
N THR A 79 -1.83 -1.26 21.62
CA THR A 79 -2.86 -2.22 22.01
C THR A 79 -3.58 -1.75 23.26
N MET A 80 -4.87 -2.09 23.39
CA MET A 80 -5.65 -1.78 24.58
C MET A 80 -5.00 -2.37 25.84
N ASP A 81 -4.83 -1.54 26.86
CA ASP A 81 -4.55 -2.01 28.22
C ASP A 81 -5.85 -2.47 28.87
N GLU A 82 -6.04 -3.79 28.98
CA GLU A 82 -7.26 -4.39 29.54
C GLU A 82 -7.55 -3.95 30.99
N THR A 83 -6.54 -3.46 31.71
CA THR A 83 -6.71 -2.96 33.09
C THR A 83 -7.38 -1.58 33.14
N ARG A 84 -7.38 -0.83 32.03
CA ARG A 84 -7.83 0.57 31.95
C ARG A 84 -9.09 0.75 31.09
N ARG A 85 -10.16 -0.01 31.39
CA ARG A 85 -11.48 0.02 30.70
C ARG A 85 -11.41 -0.25 29.19
N ARG A 86 -12.50 -0.78 28.63
CA ARG A 86 -12.65 -0.86 27.17
C ARG A 86 -12.86 0.55 26.61
N GLY A 87 -11.98 1.00 25.73
CA GLY A 87 -12.05 2.29 25.05
C GLY A 87 -11.44 2.21 23.65
N GLN A 88 -11.62 3.24 22.84
CA GLN A 88 -11.02 3.27 21.51
C GLN A 88 -9.48 3.23 21.56
N THR A 89 -8.87 2.27 20.88
CA THR A 89 -7.40 2.12 20.82
C THR A 89 -6.79 2.84 19.63
N THR A 90 -7.44 2.71 18.47
CA THR A 90 -6.99 3.28 17.20
C THR A 90 -8.02 4.30 16.76
N LYS A 91 -7.58 5.55 16.51
CA LYS A 91 -8.37 6.62 15.92
C LYS A 91 -7.72 7.03 14.60
N GLY A 92 -8.51 7.04 13.54
CA GLY A 92 -8.04 7.20 12.16
C GLY A 92 -7.32 5.97 11.62
N ALA A 93 -6.06 6.11 11.20
CA ALA A 93 -5.28 5.01 10.64
C ALA A 93 -3.80 5.14 10.97
N PHE A 94 -3.15 4.04 11.31
CA PHE A 94 -1.71 4.00 11.60
C PHE A 94 -1.00 3.13 10.59
N ILE A 95 0.18 3.54 10.14
CA ILE A 95 1.02 2.78 9.21
C ILE A 95 2.33 2.38 9.89
N SER A 96 2.76 1.14 9.69
CA SER A 96 4.04 0.62 10.17
C SER A 96 4.66 -0.29 9.12
N ARG A 97 5.98 -0.42 9.10
CA ARG A 97 6.67 -1.39 8.25
C ARG A 97 6.72 -2.73 8.97
N ALA A 98 6.41 -3.81 8.26
CA ALA A 98 6.58 -5.15 8.80
C ALA A 98 8.07 -5.43 9.08
N ASN A 99 8.32 -6.03 10.24
CA ASN A 99 9.64 -6.43 10.71
C ASN A 99 9.63 -7.90 11.09
N PHE A 100 9.80 -8.75 10.08
CA PHE A 100 9.81 -10.21 10.27
C PHE A 100 11.07 -10.71 10.98
N GLU A 101 12.19 -9.97 10.90
CA GLU A 101 13.46 -10.35 11.54
C GLU A 101 13.33 -10.42 13.07
N VAL A 102 12.61 -9.47 13.67
CA VAL A 102 12.37 -9.42 15.13
C VAL A 102 11.62 -10.66 15.62
N LEU A 103 10.68 -11.17 14.82
CA LEU A 103 9.83 -12.27 15.24
C LEU A 103 10.52 -13.62 15.09
N CYS A 104 11.30 -13.81 14.02
CA CYS A 104 12.04 -15.05 13.80
C CYS A 104 13.17 -15.26 14.83
N GLY A 105 13.66 -14.20 15.46
CA GLY A 105 14.69 -14.28 16.52
C GLY A 105 14.18 -14.85 17.84
N ASP A 106 12.89 -14.71 18.14
CA ASP A 106 12.24 -15.22 19.36
C ASP A 106 11.64 -16.63 19.19
N ASP A 107 11.49 -17.09 17.93
CA ASP A 107 11.04 -18.44 17.59
C ASP A 107 12.18 -19.45 17.85
N GLY A 108 12.51 -19.65 19.13
CA GLY A 108 13.39 -20.72 19.59
C GLY A 108 12.91 -22.07 19.06
N GLU A 109 13.80 -22.80 18.39
CA GLU A 109 13.56 -24.06 17.67
C GLU A 109 12.98 -23.97 16.25
N MET A 110 13.35 -22.95 15.45
CA MET A 110 13.19 -23.09 14.00
C MET A 110 14.14 -24.13 13.39
N ASP A 111 13.54 -25.05 12.66
CA ASP A 111 14.17 -26.06 11.81
C ASP A 111 15.24 -25.40 10.93
N ALA A 112 16.47 -25.92 10.93
CA ALA A 112 17.62 -25.29 10.26
C ALA A 112 17.37 -24.99 8.77
N GLY A 113 16.39 -25.68 8.14
CA GLY A 113 15.92 -25.40 6.79
C GLY A 113 15.20 -24.06 6.61
N ALA A 114 14.43 -23.58 7.60
CA ALA A 114 13.68 -22.32 7.49
C ALA A 114 14.59 -21.09 7.58
N SER A 115 15.60 -21.14 8.46
CA SER A 115 16.64 -20.10 8.56
C SER A 115 17.52 -20.05 7.32
N ALA A 116 17.88 -21.20 6.72
CA ALA A 116 18.65 -21.27 5.48
C ALA A 116 17.83 -20.82 4.25
N LEU A 117 16.54 -21.16 4.17
CA LEU A 117 15.63 -20.63 3.17
C LEU A 117 15.51 -19.11 3.33
N MET A 118 15.46 -18.60 4.57
CA MET A 118 15.56 -17.17 4.83
C MET A 118 16.94 -16.64 4.46
N GLU A 119 18.11 -17.18 4.77
CA GLU A 119 19.36 -16.58 4.24
C GLU A 119 19.40 -16.54 2.71
N SER A 120 18.71 -17.48 2.03
CA SER A 120 18.49 -17.43 0.60
C SER A 120 17.41 -16.41 0.14
N CYS A 121 16.46 -16.03 1.01
CA CYS A 121 15.33 -15.11 0.74
C CYS A 121 15.40 -13.72 1.46
N ALA A 122 15.84 -13.66 2.71
CA ALA A 122 16.42 -12.53 3.48
C ALA A 122 17.57 -11.85 2.76
N GLY A 123 18.13 -12.48 1.72
CA GLY A 123 18.62 -11.74 0.57
C GLY A 123 17.52 -10.91 -0.10
N LYS A 124 16.95 -9.92 0.61
CA LYS A 124 15.98 -8.88 0.22
C LYS A 124 14.49 -9.23 0.42
N SER A 125 14.03 -9.31 1.68
CA SER A 125 12.58 -9.18 1.95
C SER A 125 12.08 -7.85 1.36
N LEU A 126 11.09 -7.93 0.48
CA LEU A 126 10.44 -6.75 -0.08
C LEU A 126 9.82 -5.92 1.06
N PRO A 127 9.85 -4.58 1.00
CA PRO A 127 9.17 -3.75 1.98
C PRO A 127 7.67 -4.06 1.99
N LEU A 128 7.16 -4.43 3.16
CA LEU A 128 5.74 -4.63 3.41
C LEU A 128 5.30 -3.56 4.40
N PHE A 129 4.31 -2.74 4.03
CA PHE A 129 3.70 -1.79 4.94
C PHE A 129 2.36 -2.34 5.43
N VAL A 130 2.05 -2.07 6.68
CA VAL A 130 0.85 -2.55 7.36
C VAL A 130 0.09 -1.34 7.85
N VAL A 131 -1.21 -1.30 7.60
CA VAL A 131 -2.10 -0.21 8.01
C VAL A 131 -3.16 -0.74 8.97
N ASP A 132 -3.12 -0.26 10.21
CA ASP A 132 -4.17 -0.48 11.22
C ASP A 132 -5.24 0.61 11.08
N PHE A 133 -6.39 0.24 10.53
CA PHE A 133 -7.52 1.15 10.43
C PHE A 133 -8.34 1.13 11.71
N GLU A 134 -8.90 2.29 12.05
CA GLU A 134 -9.84 2.41 13.15
C GLU A 134 -10.97 1.37 13.06
N GLY A 135 -11.36 0.84 14.23
CA GLY A 135 -12.41 -0.16 14.30
C GLY A 135 -13.79 0.43 14.04
N THR A 136 -14.62 -0.35 13.35
CA THR A 136 -16.02 -0.01 13.09
C THR A 136 -16.89 -0.28 14.31
N ASP A 137 -18.11 0.28 14.31
CA ASP A 137 -19.15 0.06 15.32
C ASP A 137 -18.83 0.63 16.72
N GLY A 138 -18.07 1.71 16.77
CA GLY A 138 -17.74 2.42 18.00
C GLY A 138 -18.82 3.39 18.47
N PHE A 139 -19.24 3.29 19.73
CA PHE A 139 -20.21 4.21 20.35
C PHE A 139 -19.72 5.67 20.35
N GLU A 140 -18.40 5.88 20.34
CA GLU A 140 -17.74 7.19 20.48
C GLU A 140 -17.92 8.09 19.24
N ARG A 141 -18.13 7.53 18.03
CA ARG A 141 -18.43 8.30 16.81
C ARG A 141 -19.93 8.44 16.51
N GLY A 142 -20.80 7.81 17.30
CA GLY A 142 -22.24 7.80 17.04
C GLY A 142 -22.60 7.08 15.73
N GLU A 143 -23.64 7.54 15.04
CA GLU A 143 -24.12 6.98 13.76
C GLU A 143 -23.38 7.55 12.53
N ASP A 144 -22.16 8.08 12.67
CA ASP A 144 -21.41 8.66 11.55
C ASP A 144 -20.83 7.59 10.61
N GLN A 145 -21.74 6.87 9.93
CA GLN A 145 -21.47 5.87 8.90
C GLN A 145 -20.66 6.45 7.72
N SER A 146 -20.60 7.78 7.60
CA SER A 146 -19.85 8.44 6.54
C SER A 146 -18.34 8.22 6.69
N PHE A 147 -17.81 8.28 7.92
CA PHE A 147 -16.39 8.10 8.16
C PHE A 147 -15.94 6.63 8.01
N GLU A 148 -16.75 5.67 8.48
CA GLU A 148 -16.51 4.25 8.27
C GLU A 148 -16.41 3.92 6.77
N ARG A 149 -17.31 4.52 5.97
CA ARG A 149 -17.29 4.40 4.52
C ARG A 149 -16.04 5.03 3.90
N GLN A 150 -15.62 6.20 4.38
CA GLN A 150 -14.40 6.86 3.93
C GLN A 150 -13.16 6.01 4.21
N LEU A 151 -13.02 5.47 5.43
CA LEU A 151 -11.92 4.58 5.78
C LEU A 151 -11.93 3.28 4.97
N SER A 152 -13.11 2.69 4.74
CA SER A 152 -13.22 1.47 3.93
C SER A 152 -12.80 1.71 2.47
N LEU A 153 -13.21 2.85 1.90
CA LEU A 153 -12.80 3.28 0.56
C LEU A 153 -11.30 3.56 0.47
N PHE A 154 -10.74 4.20 1.49
CA PHE A 154 -9.31 4.45 1.56
C PHE A 154 -8.53 3.13 1.71
N ALA A 155 -8.98 2.24 2.58
CA ALA A 155 -8.39 0.91 2.78
C ALA A 155 -8.37 0.09 1.50
N LEU A 156 -9.43 0.11 0.70
CA LEU A 156 -9.46 -0.56 -0.61
C LEU A 156 -8.60 0.12 -1.68
N SER A 157 -8.45 1.45 -1.63
CA SER A 157 -7.56 2.16 -2.55
C SER A 157 -6.08 1.90 -2.27
N VAL A 158 -5.75 1.56 -1.02
CA VAL A 158 -4.38 1.40 -0.54
C VAL A 158 -4.00 -0.07 -0.40
N ALA A 159 -4.77 -0.90 0.28
CA ALA A 159 -4.32 -2.27 0.57
C ALA A 159 -4.37 -3.21 -0.65
N ASP A 160 -3.28 -3.96 -0.85
CA ASP A 160 -3.24 -5.11 -1.75
C ASP A 160 -4.00 -6.30 -1.15
N VAL A 161 -3.81 -6.47 0.17
CA VAL A 161 -4.49 -7.46 0.99
C VAL A 161 -5.19 -6.74 2.13
N LEU A 162 -6.50 -6.91 2.21
CA LEU A 162 -7.32 -6.37 3.28
C LEU A 162 -7.74 -7.50 4.21
N LEU A 163 -7.16 -7.49 5.41
CA LEU A 163 -7.52 -8.42 6.48
C LEU A 163 -8.85 -8.01 7.09
N ILE A 164 -9.79 -8.94 7.19
CA ILE A 164 -11.05 -8.74 7.91
C ILE A 164 -10.95 -9.54 9.21
N ASN A 165 -10.64 -8.86 10.31
CA ASN A 165 -10.52 -9.47 11.64
C ASN A 165 -11.91 -9.64 12.26
N MET A 166 -12.31 -10.90 12.47
CA MET A 166 -13.64 -11.26 13.01
C MET A 166 -13.49 -12.28 14.13
N TRP A 167 -14.37 -12.26 15.12
CA TRP A 167 -14.43 -13.35 16.11
C TRP A 167 -15.23 -14.52 15.54
N ALA A 168 -14.75 -15.75 15.78
CA ALA A 168 -15.42 -16.96 15.31
C ALA A 168 -16.87 -17.05 15.82
N VAL A 169 -17.11 -16.64 17.07
CA VAL A 169 -18.44 -16.65 17.71
C VAL A 169 -19.45 -15.67 17.10
N ASP A 170 -18.98 -14.68 16.35
CA ASP A 170 -19.84 -13.71 15.67
C ASP A 170 -20.21 -14.18 14.26
N VAL A 171 -19.56 -15.21 13.73
CA VAL A 171 -19.92 -15.80 12.44
C VAL A 171 -21.38 -16.28 12.46
N GLY A 172 -22.17 -15.82 11.50
CA GLY A 172 -23.61 -16.09 11.39
C GLY A 172 -24.52 -15.10 12.14
N ARG A 173 -23.97 -14.20 12.97
CA ARG A 173 -24.74 -13.12 13.63
C ARG A 173 -24.70 -11.85 12.79
N PHE A 174 -25.80 -11.50 12.14
CA PHE A 174 -25.84 -10.40 11.16
C PHE A 174 -25.27 -9.07 11.65
N ASN A 175 -25.66 -8.60 12.84
CA ASN A 175 -25.18 -7.33 13.39
C ASN A 175 -23.78 -7.43 14.02
N ALA A 176 -23.46 -8.55 14.69
CA ALA A 176 -22.20 -8.70 15.40
C ALA A 176 -21.02 -9.02 14.47
N ALA A 177 -21.29 -9.57 13.30
CA ALA A 177 -20.27 -9.92 12.31
C ALA A 177 -19.84 -8.74 11.43
N ASN A 178 -20.22 -7.50 11.78
CA ASN A 178 -19.91 -6.29 11.01
C ASN A 178 -20.30 -6.42 9.53
N MET A 179 -21.48 -6.99 9.25
CA MET A 179 -21.96 -7.19 7.88
C MET A 179 -22.24 -5.85 7.17
N SER A 180 -22.51 -4.78 7.93
CA SER A 180 -22.55 -3.39 7.44
C SER A 180 -21.25 -3.01 6.75
N LEU A 181 -20.12 -3.21 7.43
CA LEU A 181 -18.77 -2.96 6.91
C LEU A 181 -18.51 -3.73 5.63
N LEU A 182 -18.83 -5.03 5.59
CA LEU A 182 -18.65 -5.86 4.40
C LEU A 182 -19.49 -5.36 3.22
N ARG A 183 -20.74 -4.98 3.48
CA ARG A 183 -21.60 -4.36 2.47
C ARG A 183 -20.97 -3.08 1.93
N THR A 184 -20.48 -2.22 2.82
CA THR A 184 -19.81 -0.98 2.44
C THR A 184 -18.57 -1.26 1.60
N ILE A 185 -17.73 -2.21 1.99
CA ILE A 185 -16.54 -2.64 1.22
C ILE A 185 -16.94 -3.04 -0.20
N PHE A 186 -17.98 -3.86 -0.37
CA PHE A 186 -18.41 -4.33 -1.68
C PHE A 186 -19.01 -3.21 -2.55
N GLU A 187 -19.87 -2.36 -1.98
CA GLU A 187 -20.46 -1.21 -2.68
C GLU A 187 -19.38 -0.22 -3.15
N VAL A 188 -18.43 0.06 -2.27
CA VAL A 188 -17.32 0.97 -2.52
C VAL A 188 -16.36 0.39 -3.56
N ASN A 189 -16.07 -0.91 -3.51
CA ASN A 189 -15.28 -1.58 -4.53
C ASN A 189 -15.94 -1.49 -5.90
N LEU A 190 -17.27 -1.69 -5.98
CA LEU A 190 -18.00 -1.51 -7.23
C LEU A 190 -17.87 -0.09 -7.79
N GLN A 191 -17.86 0.95 -6.94
CA GLN A 191 -17.66 2.33 -7.37
C GLN A 191 -16.25 2.58 -7.91
N LEU A 192 -15.23 2.06 -7.21
CA LEU A 192 -13.82 2.14 -7.64
C LEU A 192 -13.59 1.49 -9.02
N PHE A 193 -14.43 0.52 -9.39
CA PHE A 193 -14.21 -0.37 -10.53
C PHE A 193 -15.34 -0.35 -11.58
N SER A 194 -16.24 0.63 -11.53
CA SER A 194 -17.34 0.76 -12.51
C SER A 194 -16.88 1.06 -13.95
N HIS A 195 -15.61 1.41 -14.17
CA HIS A 195 -15.08 1.78 -15.48
C HIS A 195 -14.41 0.60 -16.21
N ASP A 196 -14.60 0.53 -17.52
CA ASP A 196 -14.16 -0.56 -18.44
C ASP A 196 -12.66 -0.89 -18.44
N SER A 197 -11.84 -0.14 -17.69
CA SER A 197 -10.38 -0.27 -17.65
C SER A 197 -9.88 -1.36 -16.71
N TYR A 198 -10.77 -2.13 -16.08
CA TYR A 198 -10.37 -3.16 -15.12
C TYR A 198 -9.60 -4.30 -15.78
N THR A 199 -8.36 -4.52 -15.34
CA THR A 199 -7.62 -5.74 -15.64
C THR A 199 -7.88 -6.76 -14.53
N LYS A 200 -8.22 -8.00 -14.90
CA LYS A 200 -8.43 -9.12 -13.95
C LYS A 200 -7.27 -9.35 -12.98
N GLU A 201 -6.10 -8.79 -13.27
CA GLU A 201 -4.87 -8.93 -12.49
C GLU A 201 -4.81 -7.98 -11.27
N GLU A 202 -5.71 -6.99 -11.17
CA GLU A 202 -5.75 -6.02 -10.07
C GLU A 202 -6.83 -6.36 -9.01
N LYS A 203 -7.18 -7.64 -8.83
CA LYS A 203 -8.14 -8.07 -7.79
C LYS A 203 -7.58 -7.83 -6.39
N PRO A 204 -8.20 -6.98 -5.54
CA PRO A 204 -7.82 -6.92 -4.13
C PRO A 204 -8.09 -8.26 -3.45
N THR A 205 -7.18 -8.67 -2.57
CA THR A 205 -7.38 -9.87 -1.75
C THR A 205 -8.10 -9.49 -0.47
N LEU A 206 -9.29 -10.06 -0.23
CA LEU A 206 -9.95 -9.98 1.07
C LEU A 206 -9.65 -11.27 1.84
N LEU A 207 -8.90 -11.13 2.92
CA LEU A 207 -8.50 -12.26 3.76
C LEU A 207 -9.23 -12.19 5.10
N VAL A 208 -10.22 -13.04 5.28
CA VAL A 208 -10.98 -13.14 6.52
C VAL A 208 -10.18 -13.95 7.54
N VAL A 209 -9.91 -13.34 8.69
CA VAL A 209 -9.21 -13.99 9.81
C VAL A 209 -10.19 -14.18 10.96
N LEU A 210 -10.59 -15.42 11.19
CA LEU A 210 -11.46 -15.80 12.31
C LEU A 210 -10.61 -16.03 13.56
N ARG A 211 -10.85 -15.20 14.58
CA ARG A 211 -10.14 -15.21 15.86
C ARG A 211 -10.86 -16.07 16.89
N ASP A 212 -10.10 -16.51 17.88
CA ASP A 212 -10.56 -17.33 19.01
C ASP A 212 -11.33 -18.58 18.57
N PHE A 213 -10.82 -19.21 17.51
CA PHE A 213 -11.36 -20.46 17.01
C PHE A 213 -11.02 -21.61 17.96
N THR A 214 -12.05 -22.29 18.48
CA THR A 214 -11.91 -23.39 19.45
C THR A 214 -12.34 -24.74 18.88
N GLU A 215 -13.00 -24.75 17.73
CA GLU A 215 -13.48 -25.95 17.06
C GLU A 215 -12.37 -26.63 16.24
N VAL A 216 -12.60 -27.89 15.86
CA VAL A 216 -11.65 -28.66 15.03
C VAL A 216 -11.92 -28.45 13.55
N ASP A 217 -13.19 -28.33 13.15
CA ASP A 217 -13.58 -28.21 11.74
C ASP A 217 -13.84 -26.75 11.35
N THR A 218 -13.07 -26.26 10.38
CA THR A 218 -13.18 -24.89 9.85
C THR A 218 -14.23 -24.75 8.76
N ARG A 219 -14.68 -25.85 8.14
CA ARG A 219 -15.50 -25.84 6.93
C ARG A 219 -16.83 -25.13 7.12
N THR A 220 -17.54 -25.47 8.20
CA THR A 220 -18.87 -24.90 8.52
C THR A 220 -18.82 -23.38 8.68
N HIS A 221 -17.75 -22.87 9.29
CA HIS A 221 -17.55 -21.44 9.50
C HIS A 221 -17.23 -20.72 8.20
N PHE A 222 -16.31 -21.27 7.40
CA PHE A 222 -15.97 -20.72 6.09
C PHE A 222 -17.18 -20.73 5.14
N GLU A 223 -17.96 -21.81 5.10
CA GLU A 223 -19.20 -21.86 4.34
C GLU A 223 -20.22 -20.81 4.80
N THR A 224 -20.31 -20.57 6.11
CA THR A 224 -21.22 -19.56 6.67
C THR A 224 -20.78 -18.16 6.30
N VAL A 225 -19.50 -17.83 6.42
CA VAL A 225 -18.94 -16.55 5.97
C VAL A 225 -19.17 -16.39 4.47
N ARG A 226 -18.92 -17.43 3.68
CA ARG A 226 -19.12 -17.41 2.23
C ARG A 226 -20.57 -17.14 1.85
N LYS A 227 -21.53 -17.86 2.46
CA LYS A 227 -22.97 -17.63 2.26
C LYS A 227 -23.37 -16.21 2.63
N SER A 228 -22.80 -15.64 3.68
CA SER A 228 -23.04 -14.24 4.06
C SER A 228 -22.50 -13.28 2.99
N PHE A 229 -21.30 -13.54 2.45
CA PHE A 229 -20.71 -12.72 1.39
C PHE A 229 -21.57 -12.76 0.12
N ASP A 230 -21.97 -13.95 -0.33
CA ASP A 230 -22.84 -14.12 -1.49
C ASP A 230 -24.19 -13.43 -1.28
N LYS A 231 -24.79 -13.59 -0.09
CA LYS A 231 -26.05 -12.91 0.24
C LYS A 231 -25.93 -11.38 0.22
N ILE A 232 -24.86 -10.82 0.79
CA ILE A 232 -24.63 -9.38 0.73
C ILE A 232 -24.44 -8.94 -0.72
N TRP A 233 -23.59 -9.66 -1.46
CA TRP A 233 -23.31 -9.40 -2.86
C TRP A 233 -24.59 -9.37 -3.69
N ASP A 234 -25.47 -10.35 -3.53
CA ASP A 234 -26.75 -10.44 -4.25
C ASP A 234 -27.70 -9.28 -3.95
N ASN A 235 -27.67 -8.76 -2.72
CA ASN A 235 -28.54 -7.66 -2.28
C ASN A 235 -28.01 -6.26 -2.64
N ILE A 236 -26.75 -6.14 -3.08
CA ILE A 236 -26.18 -4.87 -3.53
C ILE A 236 -26.62 -4.57 -4.96
N VAL A 237 -26.94 -3.29 -5.23
CA VAL A 237 -27.22 -2.77 -6.57
C VAL A 237 -25.91 -2.71 -7.36
N LYS A 238 -25.78 -3.57 -8.37
CA LYS A 238 -24.59 -3.65 -9.21
C LYS A 238 -24.78 -2.83 -10.50
N PRO A 239 -23.71 -2.20 -11.02
CA PRO A 239 -23.71 -1.66 -12.37
C PRO A 239 -24.02 -2.74 -13.42
N GLU A 240 -24.47 -2.34 -14.59
CA GLU A 240 -24.89 -3.26 -15.66
C GLU A 240 -23.80 -4.27 -16.05
N ALA A 241 -22.54 -3.82 -16.11
CA ALA A 241 -21.37 -4.65 -16.40
C ALA A 241 -21.17 -5.84 -15.42
N PHE A 242 -21.63 -5.69 -14.17
CA PHE A 242 -21.44 -6.68 -13.10
C PHE A 242 -22.75 -7.36 -12.65
N LYS A 243 -23.86 -7.11 -13.34
CA LYS A 243 -25.21 -7.54 -12.90
C LYS A 243 -25.32 -9.04 -12.61
N ASN A 244 -24.67 -9.88 -13.42
CA ASN A 244 -24.68 -11.34 -13.29
C ASN A 244 -23.34 -11.91 -12.79
N SER A 245 -22.45 -11.05 -12.27
CA SER A 245 -21.13 -11.48 -11.79
C SER A 245 -21.18 -11.99 -10.35
N THR A 246 -20.30 -12.93 -10.01
CA THR A 246 -20.07 -13.34 -8.61
C THR A 246 -19.03 -12.44 -7.96
N ILE A 247 -18.98 -12.44 -6.63
CA ILE A 247 -18.00 -11.68 -5.85
C ILE A 247 -16.55 -12.01 -6.23
N ASP A 248 -16.26 -13.26 -6.62
CA ASP A 248 -14.95 -13.75 -7.07
C ASP A 248 -14.45 -13.08 -8.36
N THR A 249 -15.36 -12.40 -9.07
CA THR A 249 -15.01 -11.61 -10.25
C THR A 249 -14.17 -10.40 -9.85
N LEU A 250 -14.42 -9.82 -8.68
CA LEU A 250 -13.79 -8.59 -8.21
C LEU A 250 -12.83 -8.76 -7.04
N PHE A 251 -12.93 -9.85 -6.28
CA PHE A 251 -12.09 -10.10 -5.11
C PHE A 251 -11.42 -11.47 -5.18
N ASP A 252 -10.18 -11.57 -4.70
CA ASP A 252 -9.63 -12.86 -4.27
C ASP A 252 -10.01 -13.07 -2.80
N LEU A 253 -10.82 -14.08 -2.51
CA LEU A 253 -11.33 -14.34 -1.17
C LEU A 253 -10.51 -15.44 -0.51
N ARG A 254 -9.88 -15.11 0.61
CA ARG A 254 -9.09 -16.04 1.41
C ARG A 254 -9.65 -16.12 2.83
N TYR A 255 -9.46 -17.27 3.46
CA TYR A 255 -9.97 -17.53 4.80
C TYR A 255 -8.89 -18.19 5.65
N HIS A 256 -8.76 -17.73 6.89
CA HIS A 256 -7.85 -18.31 7.86
C HIS A 256 -8.47 -18.30 9.26
N VAL A 257 -8.06 -19.23 10.11
CA VAL A 257 -8.49 -19.29 11.52
C VAL A 257 -7.28 -19.18 12.42
N LEU A 258 -7.44 -18.53 13.56
CA LEU A 258 -6.44 -18.50 14.62
C LEU A 258 -7.03 -19.06 15.93
N PRO A 259 -6.28 -19.92 16.65
CA PRO A 259 -6.69 -20.46 17.94
C PRO A 259 -6.99 -19.37 18.98
N HIS A 260 -7.55 -19.76 20.13
CA HIS A 260 -7.81 -18.81 21.20
C HIS A 260 -6.53 -18.15 21.74
N PHE A 261 -6.47 -16.82 21.65
CA PHE A 261 -5.28 -16.04 22.01
C PHE A 261 -4.82 -16.23 23.47
N LYS A 262 -5.76 -16.21 24.42
CA LYS A 262 -5.48 -16.38 25.86
C LYS A 262 -5.41 -17.84 26.29
N LEU A 263 -6.39 -18.65 25.91
CA LEU A 263 -6.54 -20.01 26.43
C LEU A 263 -5.64 -21.03 25.71
N GLN A 264 -5.26 -20.77 24.46
CA GLN A 264 -4.47 -21.68 23.63
C GLN A 264 -3.23 -20.97 23.09
N ARG A 265 -2.53 -20.21 23.95
CA ARG A 265 -1.43 -19.32 23.55
C ARG A 265 -0.35 -20.00 22.70
N ALA A 266 0.13 -21.17 23.11
CA ALA A 266 1.15 -21.91 22.36
C ALA A 266 0.67 -22.34 20.96
N ALA A 267 -0.59 -22.73 20.82
CA ALA A 267 -1.16 -23.07 19.53
C ALA A 267 -1.37 -21.81 18.66
N PHE A 268 -1.81 -20.70 19.27
CA PHE A 268 -1.93 -19.41 18.60
C PHE A 268 -0.59 -18.95 18.04
N ASP A 269 0.48 -18.97 18.83
CA ASP A 269 1.82 -18.54 18.41
C ASP A 269 2.33 -19.41 17.25
N LYS A 270 2.16 -20.73 17.36
CA LYS A 270 2.53 -21.69 16.29
C LYS A 270 1.78 -21.44 14.98
N GLU A 271 0.45 -21.28 15.02
CA GLU A 271 -0.33 -21.02 13.81
C GLU A 271 -0.07 -19.62 13.25
N THR A 272 0.17 -18.62 14.11
CA THR A 272 0.59 -17.29 13.68
C THR A 272 1.93 -17.31 12.95
N ALA A 273 2.91 -18.10 13.44
CA ALA A 273 4.21 -18.26 12.77
C ALA A 273 4.07 -18.89 11.37
N LYS A 274 3.18 -19.86 11.20
CA LYS A 274 2.84 -20.41 9.87
C LYS A 274 2.13 -19.38 9.00
N PHE A 275 1.14 -18.68 9.55
CA PHE A 275 0.35 -17.69 8.83
C PHE A 275 1.23 -16.53 8.33
N ARG A 276 2.24 -16.14 9.11
CA ARG A 276 3.24 -15.15 8.69
C ARG A 276 3.92 -15.48 7.36
N GLN A 277 4.15 -16.77 7.06
CA GLN A 277 4.81 -17.21 5.83
C GLN A 277 4.04 -16.78 4.57
N TRP A 278 2.72 -16.60 4.65
CA TRP A 278 1.88 -16.16 3.53
C TRP A 278 2.29 -14.78 3.01
N PHE A 279 2.95 -13.96 3.83
CA PHE A 279 3.30 -12.58 3.49
C PHE A 279 4.75 -12.41 3.01
N TYR A 280 5.67 -13.31 3.36
CA TYR A 280 7.09 -13.13 3.04
C TYR A 280 7.73 -14.31 2.28
N LEU A 281 7.17 -15.52 2.38
CA LEU A 281 7.78 -16.72 1.82
C LEU A 281 7.13 -17.05 0.47
N SER A 282 7.80 -16.68 -0.63
CA SER A 282 7.29 -16.91 -1.99
C SER A 282 7.19 -18.38 -2.41
N THR A 283 7.82 -19.30 -1.66
CA THR A 283 7.70 -20.75 -1.85
C THR A 283 6.52 -21.35 -1.11
N CYS A 284 5.79 -20.57 -0.29
CA CYS A 284 4.59 -21.02 0.38
C CYS A 284 3.44 -21.11 -0.62
N ASP A 285 2.68 -22.22 -0.62
CA ASP A 285 1.53 -22.40 -1.51
C ASP A 285 0.45 -21.31 -1.29
N GLU A 286 0.37 -20.78 -0.08
CA GLU A 286 -0.57 -19.72 0.32
C GLU A 286 0.05 -18.32 0.28
N TYR A 287 1.21 -18.16 -0.37
CA TYR A 287 1.84 -16.85 -0.55
C TYR A 287 0.86 -15.89 -1.22
N LEU A 288 0.71 -14.66 -0.71
CA LEU A 288 -0.34 -13.77 -1.20
C LEU A 288 0.10 -12.94 -2.42
N PHE A 289 1.40 -12.68 -2.56
CA PHE A 289 1.91 -11.69 -3.52
C PHE A 289 2.50 -12.32 -4.79
N HIS A 290 1.71 -13.16 -5.47
CA HIS A 290 2.14 -13.85 -6.70
C HIS A 290 2.48 -12.90 -7.86
N THR A 291 1.87 -11.72 -7.90
CA THR A 291 2.02 -10.76 -8.99
C THR A 291 2.95 -9.62 -8.57
N ARG A 292 4.05 -9.43 -9.31
CA ARG A 292 5.07 -8.39 -9.02
C ARG A 292 4.54 -6.94 -9.04
N GLY A 293 3.29 -6.71 -9.47
CA GLY A 293 2.68 -5.39 -9.65
C GLY A 293 1.72 -4.93 -8.52
N MET A 294 1.74 -5.55 -7.35
CA MET A 294 0.81 -5.26 -6.25
C MET A 294 1.24 -4.07 -5.39
N PHE A 295 0.85 -2.88 -5.87
CA PHE A 295 0.13 -1.76 -5.21
C PHE A 295 -0.46 -0.95 -6.37
N ARG A 296 -1.17 -1.67 -7.25
CA ARG A 296 -1.69 -1.13 -8.52
C ARG A 296 -0.63 -0.37 -9.34
N GLY A 297 0.64 -0.80 -9.30
CA GLY A 297 1.74 -0.17 -10.04
C GLY A 297 2.05 1.29 -9.72
N VAL A 298 1.75 1.78 -8.51
CA VAL A 298 2.26 3.08 -8.05
C VAL A 298 3.68 2.93 -7.52
N PRO A 299 4.67 3.72 -7.98
CA PRO A 299 6.00 3.72 -7.39
C PRO A 299 6.01 4.28 -5.96
N LEU A 300 6.86 3.75 -5.08
CA LEU A 300 6.90 4.13 -3.66
C LEU A 300 7.17 5.63 -3.44
N ASP A 301 7.95 6.28 -4.29
CA ASP A 301 8.18 7.73 -4.23
C ASP A 301 6.94 8.56 -4.60
N GLY A 302 6.00 7.97 -5.34
CA GLY A 302 4.71 8.57 -5.67
C GLY A 302 3.61 8.35 -4.62
N ILE A 303 3.83 7.47 -3.64
CA ILE A 303 2.81 7.12 -2.63
C ILE A 303 2.33 8.31 -1.81
N PRO A 304 3.19 9.20 -1.30
CA PRO A 304 2.75 10.36 -0.53
C PRO A 304 1.69 11.22 -1.27
N SER A 305 1.94 11.53 -2.54
CA SER A 305 1.02 12.30 -3.37
C SER A 305 -0.23 11.51 -3.74
N TYR A 306 -0.10 10.21 -4.00
CA TYR A 306 -1.22 9.31 -4.29
C TYR A 306 -2.21 9.26 -3.11
N LEU A 307 -1.71 8.99 -1.90
CA LEU A 307 -2.54 8.91 -0.70
C LEU A 307 -3.25 10.24 -0.42
N SER A 308 -2.55 11.36 -0.56
CA SER A 308 -3.12 12.69 -0.39
C SER A 308 -4.26 12.95 -1.38
N SER A 309 -4.07 12.62 -2.66
CA SER A 309 -5.09 12.82 -3.68
C SER A 309 -6.30 11.91 -3.48
N CYS A 310 -6.08 10.62 -3.21
CA CYS A 310 -7.14 9.67 -2.89
C CYS A 310 -7.96 10.14 -1.69
N TRP A 311 -7.30 10.49 -0.57
CA TRP A 311 -7.99 10.91 0.65
C TRP A 311 -8.78 12.21 0.45
N GLU A 312 -8.25 13.17 -0.31
CA GLU A 312 -8.99 14.39 -0.64
C GLU A 312 -10.28 14.11 -1.42
N MET A 313 -10.25 13.20 -2.40
CA MET A 313 -11.45 12.83 -3.16
C MET A 313 -12.48 12.15 -2.27
N ILE A 314 -12.02 11.24 -1.41
CA ILE A 314 -12.85 10.50 -0.45
C ILE A 314 -13.54 11.47 0.52
N ARG A 315 -12.81 12.43 1.09
CA ARG A 315 -13.38 13.43 2.01
C ARG A 315 -14.37 14.37 1.34
N LYS A 316 -14.12 14.71 0.07
CA LYS A 316 -15.04 15.54 -0.74
C LYS A 316 -16.24 14.73 -1.26
N SER A 317 -16.39 13.46 -0.87
CA SER A 317 -17.43 12.54 -1.34
C SER A 317 -17.55 12.50 -2.86
N LYS A 318 -16.40 12.64 -3.55
CA LYS A 318 -16.31 12.50 -5.00
C LYS A 318 -16.06 11.04 -5.36
N ASP A 319 -16.50 10.64 -6.55
CA ASP A 319 -16.18 9.32 -7.08
C ASP A 319 -14.66 9.20 -7.24
N LEU A 320 -14.08 8.23 -6.51
CA LEU A 320 -12.66 7.94 -6.58
C LEU A 320 -12.40 6.96 -7.73
N ASP A 321 -11.73 7.43 -8.78
CA ASP A 321 -11.27 6.56 -9.87
C ASP A 321 -9.75 6.36 -9.78
N ILE A 322 -9.36 5.13 -9.48
CA ILE A 322 -7.96 4.77 -9.19
C ILE A 322 -7.07 4.81 -10.43
N PRO A 323 -7.47 4.24 -11.59
CA PRO A 323 -6.81 4.47 -12.87
C PRO A 323 -6.52 5.95 -13.16
N THR A 324 -7.52 6.83 -12.97
CA THR A 324 -7.34 8.27 -13.13
C THR A 324 -6.33 8.84 -12.12
N GLN A 325 -6.35 8.43 -10.85
CA GLN A 325 -5.37 8.89 -9.86
C GLN A 325 -3.94 8.54 -10.26
N ARG A 326 -3.72 7.32 -10.77
CA ARG A 326 -2.42 6.87 -11.27
C ARG A 326 -1.96 7.69 -12.46
N GLU A 327 -2.88 7.98 -13.39
CA GLU A 327 -2.59 8.81 -14.55
C GLU A 327 -2.22 10.24 -14.15
N MET A 328 -2.97 10.84 -13.22
CA MET A 328 -2.67 12.16 -12.68
C MET A 328 -1.30 12.19 -12.00
N LEU A 329 -0.99 11.20 -11.16
CA LEU A 329 0.31 11.09 -10.49
C LEU A 329 1.46 10.98 -11.49
N ALA A 330 1.33 10.09 -12.47
CA ALA A 330 2.33 9.88 -13.50
C ALA A 330 2.57 11.16 -14.33
N ARG A 331 1.50 11.86 -14.73
CA ARG A 331 1.60 13.16 -15.42
C ARG A 331 2.30 14.20 -14.57
N HIS A 332 1.89 14.34 -13.30
CA HIS A 332 2.47 15.32 -12.40
C HIS A 332 3.98 15.08 -12.21
N ARG A 333 4.37 13.82 -11.95
CA ARG A 333 5.78 13.47 -11.78
C ARG A 333 6.60 13.70 -13.05
N CYS A 334 6.10 13.25 -14.20
CA CYS A 334 6.81 13.46 -15.46
C CYS A 334 7.01 14.96 -15.75
N LEU A 335 6.01 15.80 -15.47
CA LEU A 335 6.12 17.25 -15.62
C LEU A 335 7.10 17.88 -14.62
N GLU A 336 7.13 17.39 -13.38
CA GLU A 336 8.08 17.85 -12.37
C GLU A 336 9.52 17.56 -12.79
N VAL A 337 9.81 16.31 -13.17
CA VAL A 337 11.14 15.90 -13.65
C VAL A 337 11.51 16.66 -14.93
N LYS A 338 10.59 16.79 -15.89
CA LYS A 338 10.79 17.61 -17.10
C LYS A 338 11.19 19.04 -16.73
N LYS A 339 10.49 19.68 -15.80
CA LYS A 339 10.78 21.05 -15.36
C LYS A 339 12.16 21.16 -14.71
N GLN A 340 12.52 20.21 -13.84
CA GLN A 340 13.83 20.19 -13.17
C GLN A 340 14.96 20.04 -14.20
N ILE A 341 14.82 19.12 -15.16
CA ILE A 341 15.82 18.89 -16.20
C ILE A 341 15.97 20.10 -17.12
N LEU A 342 14.85 20.71 -17.54
CA LEU A 342 14.89 21.93 -18.34
C LEU A 342 15.57 23.09 -17.62
N GLN A 343 15.35 23.23 -16.32
CA GLN A 343 16.03 24.25 -15.53
C GLN A 343 17.54 24.02 -15.51
N LEU A 344 17.98 22.79 -15.21
CA LEU A 344 19.41 22.44 -15.19
C LEU A 344 20.06 22.61 -16.57
N PHE A 345 19.37 22.25 -17.65
CA PHE A 345 19.87 22.45 -19.02
C PHE A 345 19.94 23.93 -19.39
N THR A 346 18.95 24.72 -19.00
CA THR A 346 18.94 26.17 -19.24
C THR A 346 20.09 26.87 -18.50
N GLU A 347 20.38 26.46 -17.26
CA GLU A 347 21.54 26.93 -16.49
C GLU A 347 22.86 26.51 -17.17
N PHE A 348 22.96 25.27 -17.65
CA PHE A 348 24.11 24.79 -18.41
C PHE A 348 24.34 25.64 -19.68
N CYS A 349 23.30 25.87 -20.47
CA CYS A 349 23.34 26.70 -21.67
C CYS A 349 23.73 28.15 -21.37
N SER A 350 23.16 28.75 -20.31
CA SER A 350 23.47 30.13 -19.90
C SER A 350 24.94 30.32 -19.56
N ASN A 351 25.57 29.33 -18.92
CA ASN A 351 27.01 29.36 -18.63
C ASN A 351 27.86 29.41 -19.91
N TYR A 352 27.45 28.72 -20.98
CA TYR A 352 28.15 28.81 -22.26
C TYR A 352 27.88 30.14 -22.97
N THR A 353 26.65 30.66 -22.93
CA THR A 353 26.33 31.98 -23.47
C THR A 353 27.21 33.07 -22.86
N GLU A 354 27.42 33.05 -21.54
CA GLU A 354 28.32 34.00 -20.87
C GLU A 354 29.78 33.86 -21.32
N ARG A 355 30.27 32.62 -21.50
CA ARG A 355 31.65 32.36 -21.96
C ARG A 355 31.86 32.85 -23.39
N LEU A 356 30.89 32.60 -24.27
CA LEU A 356 30.91 33.09 -25.66
C LEU A 356 30.88 34.62 -25.71
N GLN A 357 30.08 35.28 -24.86
CA GLN A 357 30.04 36.74 -24.76
C GLN A 357 31.37 37.35 -24.27
N ARG A 358 32.15 36.61 -23.47
CA ARG A 358 33.51 37.01 -23.05
C ARG A 358 34.57 36.78 -24.13
N GLY A 359 34.20 36.22 -25.29
CA GLY A 359 35.11 35.93 -26.39
C GLY A 359 35.91 34.64 -26.23
N GLU A 360 35.51 33.75 -25.32
CA GLU A 360 36.12 32.42 -25.20
C GLU A 360 35.71 31.53 -26.37
N LEU A 361 36.69 30.97 -27.09
CA LEU A 361 36.43 29.99 -28.15
C LEU A 361 36.15 28.62 -27.52
N VAL A 362 34.90 28.17 -27.55
CA VAL A 362 34.52 26.82 -27.11
C VAL A 362 34.59 25.87 -28.31
N THR A 363 35.69 25.11 -28.41
CA THR A 363 35.83 24.07 -29.43
C THR A 363 34.83 22.94 -29.18
N HIS A 364 34.13 22.50 -30.23
CA HIS A 364 33.14 21.40 -30.18
C HIS A 364 31.89 21.66 -29.32
N LEU A 365 31.43 22.92 -29.26
CA LEU A 365 30.22 23.29 -28.50
C LEU A 365 29.01 22.42 -28.87
N THR A 366 28.74 22.20 -30.16
CA THR A 366 27.62 21.36 -30.62
C THR A 366 27.68 19.95 -30.03
N SER A 367 28.84 19.28 -30.09
CA SER A 367 28.99 17.94 -29.55
C SER A 367 28.87 17.88 -28.02
N LEU A 368 29.17 18.97 -27.31
CA LEU A 368 28.97 19.07 -25.86
C LEU A 368 27.49 19.25 -25.51
N LEU A 369 26.76 20.06 -26.29
CA LEU A 369 25.33 20.27 -26.10
C LEU A 369 24.54 19.00 -26.42
N GLU A 370 24.81 18.37 -27.57
CA GLU A 370 24.21 17.08 -27.96
C GLU A 370 24.40 16.02 -26.87
N ARG A 371 25.62 15.92 -26.32
CA ARG A 371 25.90 14.97 -25.23
C ARG A 371 25.14 15.29 -23.95
N ASP A 372 25.04 16.56 -23.56
CA ASP A 372 24.28 16.93 -22.36
C ASP A 372 22.79 16.67 -22.56
N VAL A 373 22.24 16.93 -23.76
CA VAL A 373 20.86 16.56 -24.12
C VAL A 373 20.63 15.05 -23.96
N GLU A 374 21.52 14.21 -24.50
CA GLU A 374 21.42 12.74 -24.32
C GLU A 374 21.48 12.32 -22.85
N ASP A 375 22.37 12.92 -22.07
CA ASP A 375 22.51 12.65 -20.64
C ASP A 375 21.26 13.10 -19.86
N LYS A 376 20.66 14.26 -20.21
CA LYS A 376 19.39 14.74 -19.65
C LYS A 376 18.22 13.84 -19.99
N LEU A 377 18.10 13.39 -21.24
CA LEU A 377 17.05 12.45 -21.64
C LEU A 377 17.20 11.10 -20.93
N ARG A 378 18.44 10.62 -20.75
CA ARG A 378 18.71 9.40 -19.98
C ARG A 378 18.30 9.55 -18.51
N ASP A 379 18.59 10.70 -17.91
CA ASP A 379 18.18 11.00 -16.54
C ASP A 379 16.65 11.06 -16.42
N PHE A 380 15.97 11.73 -17.36
CA PHE A 380 14.51 11.73 -17.45
C PHE A 380 13.95 10.31 -17.50
N HIS A 381 14.48 9.47 -18.39
CA HIS A 381 14.06 8.08 -18.54
C HIS A 381 14.31 7.28 -17.25
N GLN A 382 15.47 7.44 -16.62
CA GLN A 382 15.82 6.73 -15.39
C GLN A 382 14.89 7.08 -14.21
N GLN A 383 14.49 8.36 -14.11
CA GLN A 383 13.58 8.84 -13.07
C GLN A 383 12.12 8.48 -13.35
N THR A 384 11.71 8.37 -14.62
CA THR A 384 10.31 8.18 -14.99
C THR A 384 9.93 6.76 -15.45
N ARG A 385 10.90 5.85 -15.61
CA ARG A 385 10.69 4.47 -16.14
C ARG A 385 9.63 3.62 -15.45
N LEU A 386 9.27 3.93 -14.20
CA LEU A 386 8.29 3.18 -13.42
C LEU A 386 6.85 3.66 -13.64
N TYR A 387 6.68 4.80 -14.30
CA TYR A 387 5.36 5.35 -14.61
C TYR A 387 4.84 4.84 -15.96
N ARG A 388 3.58 5.16 -16.23
CA ARG A 388 2.87 4.77 -17.44
C ARG A 388 3.62 5.16 -18.72
N VAL A 389 3.96 4.16 -19.53
CA VAL A 389 4.81 4.28 -20.73
C VAL A 389 4.28 5.31 -21.74
N ASP A 390 2.96 5.38 -21.92
CA ASP A 390 2.29 6.33 -22.80
C ASP A 390 2.52 7.79 -22.38
N ILE A 391 2.46 8.05 -21.07
CA ILE A 391 2.69 9.39 -20.50
C ILE A 391 4.16 9.73 -20.56
N VAL A 392 5.03 8.80 -20.16
CA VAL A 392 6.49 8.98 -20.19
C VAL A 392 6.96 9.33 -21.59
N ARG A 393 6.58 8.55 -22.61
CA ARG A 393 6.97 8.80 -24.00
C ARG A 393 6.48 10.15 -24.52
N LYS A 394 5.25 10.52 -24.17
CA LYS A 394 4.70 11.82 -24.58
C LYS A 394 5.50 12.97 -23.96
N THR A 395 5.76 12.90 -22.65
CA THR A 395 6.51 13.96 -21.95
C THR A 395 7.99 13.97 -22.35
N GLU A 396 8.59 12.82 -22.66
CA GLU A 396 9.95 12.70 -23.18
C GLU A 396 10.09 13.40 -24.54
N ALA A 397 9.15 13.18 -25.46
CA ALA A 397 9.14 13.88 -26.76
C ALA A 397 8.97 15.39 -26.61
N GLU A 398 8.11 15.84 -25.69
CA GLU A 398 7.96 17.26 -25.38
C GLU A 398 9.23 17.87 -24.73
N LEU A 399 9.93 17.10 -23.90
CA LEU A 399 11.20 17.51 -23.29
C LEU A 399 12.28 17.66 -24.36
N GLU A 400 12.42 16.68 -25.27
CA GLU A 400 13.37 16.71 -26.38
C GLU A 400 13.16 17.96 -27.26
N GLU A 401 11.91 18.28 -27.63
CA GLU A 401 11.59 19.47 -28.42
C GLU A 401 11.96 20.77 -27.67
N GLU A 402 11.74 20.83 -26.36
CA GLU A 402 12.08 22.01 -25.55
C GLU A 402 13.59 22.16 -25.33
N LEU A 403 14.33 21.07 -25.14
CA LEU A 403 15.80 21.08 -25.05
C LEU A 403 16.42 21.61 -26.35
N LEU A 404 15.96 21.13 -27.51
CA LEU A 404 16.41 21.62 -28.81
C LEU A 404 16.09 23.11 -29.01
N LYS A 405 14.93 23.60 -28.54
CA LYS A 405 14.59 25.04 -28.58
C LYS A 405 15.51 25.88 -27.70
N VAL A 406 15.98 25.36 -26.57
CA VAL A 406 16.93 26.07 -25.69
C VAL A 406 18.32 26.06 -26.32
N GLU A 407 18.75 24.95 -26.91
CA GLU A 407 19.99 24.83 -27.66
C GLU A 407 20.05 25.83 -28.84
N LEU A 408 18.96 25.95 -29.61
CA LEU A 408 18.86 26.87 -30.74
C LEU A 408 18.86 28.36 -30.37
N LYS A 409 18.66 28.70 -29.09
CA LYS A 409 18.69 30.10 -28.60
C LYS A 409 20.09 30.53 -28.15
N LEU A 410 21.01 29.59 -27.99
CA LEU A 410 22.41 29.81 -27.64
C LEU A 410 23.17 30.34 -28.87
#